data_AF-A0A4P7DBH2-F1
#
_entry.id   AF-A0A4P7DBH2-F1
#
_cell.length_a   1.000
_cell.length_b   1.000
_cell.length_c   1.000
_cell.angle_alpha   90.00
_cell.angle_beta   90.00
_cell.angle_gamma   90.00
#
_symmetry.space_group_name_H-M   'P 1'
#
loop_
_entity.id
_entity.type
_entity.pdbx_description
1 polymer ?
#
loop_
_entity_poly.entity_id
_entity_poly.type
_entity_poly.pdbx_seq_one_letter_code
_entity_poly.pdbx_strand_id
1 'polypeptide(L)' 'MEVRVSYEHSLVSAPDEFIVHVPSQVVADVPANIPRALLAEYVARLIIERSPSIGQIRNLRLL' A
#
# COMPACT_ATOMS: atom_id res chain seq x y z
N MET A 1 12.64 3.86 -7.63
CA MET A 1 13.07 4.16 -6.25
C MET A 1 12.37 3.20 -5.31
N GLU A 2 12.91 3.05 -4.10
CA GLU A 2 12.29 2.31 -3.02
C GLU A 2 11.55 3.28 -2.09
N VAL A 3 10.37 2.87 -1.63
CA VAL A 3 9.56 3.66 -0.70
C VAL A 3 9.20 2.78 0.48
N ARG A 4 9.50 3.25 1.69
CA ARG A 4 9.08 2.55 2.91
C ARG A 4 7.71 3.05 3.33
N VAL A 5 6.80 2.13 3.67
CA VAL A 5 5.44 2.45 4.11
C VAL A 5 5.02 1.64 5.32
N SER A 6 4.08 2.19 6.09
CA SER A 6 3.19 1.42 6.96
C SER A 6 1.75 1.61 6.50
N TYR A 7 0.91 0.60 6.66
CA TYR A 7 -0.50 0.67 6.27
C TYR A 7 -1.29 -0.47 6.91
N GLU A 8 -2.60 -0.40 6.77
CA GLU A 8 -3.51 -1.50 7.04
C GLU A 8 -4.12 -2.01 5.75
N HIS A 9 -4.41 -3.30 5.67
CA HIS A 9 -5.19 -3.81 4.56
C HIS A 9 -6.22 -4.83 4.97
N SER A 10 -7.24 -4.97 4.12
CA SER A 10 -8.21 -6.04 4.23
C SER A 10 -8.04 -7.09 3.14
N LEU A 11 -8.69 -8.24 3.30
CA LEU A 11 -8.80 -9.22 2.22
C LEU A 11 -9.93 -8.84 1.27
N VAL A 12 -9.76 -9.16 -0.02
CA VAL A 12 -10.82 -9.00 -1.04
C VAL A 12 -12.11 -9.72 -0.61
N SER A 13 -11.98 -10.94 -0.08
CA SER A 13 -13.10 -11.78 0.31
C SER A 13 -13.77 -11.37 1.64
N ALA A 14 -13.12 -10.51 2.43
CA ALA A 14 -13.53 -10.20 3.80
C ALA A 14 -13.09 -8.77 4.19
N PRO A 15 -13.62 -7.73 3.52
CA PRO A 15 -13.10 -6.36 3.60
C PRO A 15 -13.24 -5.71 4.99
N ASP A 16 -14.20 -6.17 5.79
CA ASP A 16 -14.51 -5.61 7.10
C ASP A 16 -14.20 -6.57 8.26
N GLU A 17 -13.97 -7.85 7.96
CA GLU A 17 -13.73 -8.88 8.99
C GLU A 17 -12.23 -9.14 9.22
N PHE A 18 -11.38 -8.80 8.25
CA PHE A 18 -9.95 -9.06 8.33
C PHE A 18 -9.15 -7.80 8.06
N ILE A 19 -8.53 -7.24 9.11
CA ILE A 19 -7.65 -6.07 9.02
C ILE A 19 -6.25 -6.46 9.47
N VAL A 20 -5.30 -6.42 8.54
CA VAL A 20 -3.88 -6.66 8.83
C VAL A 20 -3.16 -5.34 8.93
N HIS A 21 -2.42 -5.16 10.02
CA HIS A 21 -1.48 -4.07 10.16
C HIS A 21 -0.11 -4.47 9.60
N VAL A 22 0.39 -3.68 8.65
CA VAL A 22 1.73 -3.82 8.06
C VAL A 22 2.60 -2.68 8.59
N PRO A 23 3.45 -2.93 9.61
CA PRO A 23 4.17 -1.87 10.31
C PRO A 23 5.33 -1.30 9.50
N SER A 24 5.91 -2.08 8.59
CA SER A 24 6.94 -1.61 7.66
C SER A 24 7.03 -2.53 6.44
N GLN A 25 6.87 -1.96 5.26
CA GLN A 25 7.12 -2.62 3.98
C GLN A 25 7.95 -1.71 3.09
N VAL A 26 8.93 -2.29 2.39
CA VAL A 26 9.60 -1.61 1.27
C VAL A 26 8.84 -1.94 -0.01
N VAL A 27 8.44 -0.90 -0.73
CA VAL A 27 7.83 -1.00 -2.05
C VAL A 27 8.87 -0.55 -3.07
N ALA A 28 9.36 -1.52 -3.85
CA ALA A 28 10.32 -1.30 -4.93
C ALA A 28 9.62 -0.91 -6.25
N ASP A 29 10.42 -0.45 -7.22
CA ASP A 29 10.02 -0.03 -8.57
C ASP A 29 9.02 1.12 -8.63
N VAL A 30 9.03 2.00 -7.62
CA VAL A 30 8.24 3.23 -7.67
C VAL A 30 8.94 4.23 -8.60
N PRO A 31 8.28 4.81 -9.61
CA PRO A 31 8.89 5.81 -10.47
C PRO A 31 9.34 7.04 -9.67
N ALA A 32 10.55 7.53 -9.93
CA ALA A 32 11.12 8.65 -9.17
C ALA A 32 10.49 10.02 -9.53
N ASN A 33 9.72 10.08 -10.62
CA ASN A 33 9.05 11.29 -11.11
C ASN A 33 7.62 11.46 -10.57
N ILE A 34 7.14 10.57 -9.69
CA ILE A 34 5.82 10.74 -9.07
C ILE A 34 5.86 11.95 -8.13
N PRO A 35 4.94 12.92 -8.29
CA PRO A 35 4.83 14.05 -7.36
C PRO A 35 4.62 13.58 -5.93
N ARG A 36 5.28 14.23 -4.96
CA ARG A 36 5.22 13.83 -3.54
C ARG A 36 3.79 13.76 -2.98
N ALA A 37 2.89 14.60 -3.51
CA ALA A 37 1.46 14.63 -3.16
C ALA A 37 0.68 13.40 -3.65
N LEU A 38 1.14 12.75 -4.73
CA LEU A 38 0.50 11.56 -5.32
C LEU A 38 1.20 10.25 -4.92
N LEU A 39 2.34 10.33 -4.23
CA LEU A 39 3.17 9.17 -3.93
C LEU A 39 2.44 8.10 -3.11
N ALA A 40 1.69 8.52 -2.10
CA ALA A 40 0.94 7.60 -1.24
C ALA A 40 -0.13 6.82 -2.02
N GLU A 41 -0.89 7.51 -2.87
CA GLU A 41 -1.92 6.91 -3.72
C GLU A 41 -1.32 5.95 -4.74
N TYR A 42 -0.24 6.36 -5.40
CA TYR A 42 0.47 5.51 -6.36
C TYR A 42 0.96 4.22 -5.69
N VAL A 43 1.59 4.32 -4.52
CA VAL A 43 2.10 3.16 -3.78
C VAL A 43 0.94 2.25 -3.32
N ALA A 44 -0.18 2.81 -2.85
CA ALA A 44 -1.34 2.03 -2.47
C ALA A 44 -1.87 1.18 -3.64
N ARG A 45 -1.99 1.79 -4.83
CA ARG A 45 -2.40 1.07 -6.05
C ARG A 45 -1.42 -0.03 -6.43
N LEU A 46 -0.12 0.27 -6.40
CA LEU A 46 0.93 -0.69 -6.74
C LEU A 46 0.91 -1.91 -5.79
N ILE A 47 0.64 -1.70 -4.50
CA ILE A 47 0.49 -2.81 -3.53
C ILE A 47 -0.70 -3.70 -3.91
N ILE A 48 -1.87 -3.11 -4.20
CA ILE A 48 -3.08 -3.84 -4.60
C ILE A 48 -2.83 -4.63 -5.90
N GLU A 49 -2.27 -3.98 -6.94
CA GLU A 49 -1.98 -4.60 -8.24
C GLU A 49 -1.04 -5.81 -8.11
N ARG A 50 -0.13 -5.80 -7.13
CA ARG A 50 0.84 -6.87 -6.89
C ARG A 50 0.33 -7.97 -5.95
N SER A 51 -0.81 -7.78 -5.28
CA SER A 51 -1.30 -8.67 -4.23
C SER A 51 -2.80 -8.95 -4.39
N PRO A 52 -3.18 -9.99 -5.17
CA PRO A 52 -4.58 -10.23 -5.54
C PRO A 52 -5.50 -10.60 -4.37
N SER A 53 -4.94 -10.97 -3.21
CA SER A 53 -5.71 -11.23 -1.99
C SER A 53 -6.05 -9.95 -1.21
N ILE A 54 -5.33 -8.85 -1.45
CA ILE A 54 -5.52 -7.58 -0.76
C ILE A 54 -6.68 -6.81 -1.40
N GLY A 55 -7.68 -6.46 -0.58
CA GLY A 55 -8.86 -5.71 -0.99
C GLY A 55 -8.65 -4.20 -0.92
N GLN A 56 -8.57 -3.66 0.30
CA GLN A 56 -8.44 -2.21 0.52
C GLN A 56 -7.18 -1.90 1.31
N ILE A 57 -6.48 -0.82 0.93
CA ILE A 57 -5.40 -0.20 1.71
C ILE A 57 -6.00 0.94 2.54
N ARG A 58 -5.65 1.01 3.82
CA ARG A 58 -6.12 1.99 4.80
C ARG A 58 -4.93 2.55 5.56
N ASN A 59 -5.08 3.79 6.06
CA ASN A 59 -4.09 4.43 6.94
C ASN A 59 -2.64 4.41 6.43
N LEU A 60 -2.43 4.44 5.10
CA LEU A 60 -1.09 4.37 4.51
C LEU A 60 -0.26 5.61 4.88
N ARG A 61 0.95 5.36 5.39
CA ARG A 61 1.95 6.37 5.73
C ARG A 61 3.26 6.03 5.05
N LEU A 62 3.93 7.06 4.57
CA LEU A 62 5.29 6.97 4.05
C LEU A 62 6.24 7.15 5.24
N LEU A 63 7.20 6.24 5.39
CA LEU A 63 8.17 6.19 6.49
C LEU A 63 9.54 6.74 6.07
#